data_AF-A0A4R8IR87-F1
#
_entry.id   AF-A0A4R8IR87-F1
#
_cell.length_a   1.000
_cell.length_b   1.000
_cell.length_c   1.000
_cell.angle_alpha   90.00
_cell.angle_beta   90.00
_cell.angle_gamma   90.00
#
_symmetry.space_group_name_H-M   'P 1'
#
loop_
_entity.id
_entity.type
_entity.pdbx_description
1 polymer ?
#
loop_
_entity_poly.entity_id
_entity_poly.type
_entity_poly.pdbx_seq_one_letter_code
_entity_poly.pdbx_strand_id
1 'polypeptide(L)'
;MRSLLINHSYLGVGELFAPWRRLDQLLHPYRHVHNTPYLGRDFQVRWTERAERALQAGASPMLVEMQLYFSCMVKKRVLFHQAAEQSADDAITINPSLKVVLRSVEAQWCDPQEFARNYPARRTFDNPAIKKVTPRRLDIDYRQGQWQGEFQL
;
A
#
# COMPACT_ATOMS: atom_id res chain seq x y z
N MET A 1 9.74 12.32 -20.28
CA MET A 1 10.70 11.20 -20.19
C MET A 1 11.69 11.49 -19.07
N ARG A 2 11.38 11.07 -17.83
CA ARG A 2 12.33 10.83 -16.72
C ARG A 2 11.57 10.28 -15.50
N SER A 3 11.91 9.05 -15.16
CA SER A 3 11.64 8.22 -13.97
C SER A 3 10.24 8.16 -13.37
N LEU A 4 9.55 7.05 -13.66
CA LEU A 4 8.70 6.35 -12.71
C LEU A 4 9.51 6.12 -11.41
N LEU A 5 9.06 6.70 -10.30
CA LEU A 5 9.47 6.28 -8.98
C LEU A 5 8.34 5.44 -8.39
N ILE A 6 8.37 4.15 -8.71
CA ILE A 6 7.58 3.14 -8.01
C ILE A 6 8.24 2.99 -6.63
N ASN A 7 7.75 3.72 -5.64
CA ASN A 7 8.31 3.70 -4.29
C ASN A 7 7.82 2.47 -3.54
N HIS A 8 8.74 1.52 -3.33
CA HIS A 8 8.50 0.21 -2.74
C HIS A 8 8.63 0.26 -1.21
N SER A 9 7.65 -0.29 -0.49
CA SER A 9 7.79 -0.59 0.94
C SER A 9 8.40 -1.99 1.11
N TYR A 10 9.68 -2.07 1.47
CA TYR A 10 10.40 -3.33 1.68
C TYR A 10 10.03 -3.98 3.02
N LEU A 11 9.74 -5.28 3.00
CA LEU A 11 9.92 -6.17 4.16
C LEU A 11 11.40 -6.55 4.25
N GLY A 12 12.22 -5.64 4.78
CA GLY A 12 13.62 -5.94 5.12
C GLY A 12 13.69 -6.65 6.47
N VAL A 13 14.32 -7.83 6.51
CA VAL A 13 14.56 -8.60 7.76
C VAL A 13 15.39 -7.81 8.80
N GLY A 14 16.05 -6.71 8.40
CA GLY A 14 16.72 -5.77 9.30
C GLY A 14 15.81 -4.79 10.07
N GLU A 15 14.51 -4.71 9.78
CA GLU A 15 13.58 -3.78 10.46
C GLU A 15 12.97 -4.32 11.76
N LEU A 16 13.15 -5.61 12.04
CA LEU A 16 12.58 -6.27 13.23
C LEU A 16 13.24 -5.82 14.55
N PHE A 17 14.42 -5.17 14.48
CA PHE A 17 15.19 -4.72 15.65
C PHE A 17 15.62 -3.24 15.59
N ALA A 18 14.81 -2.36 14.99
CA ALA A 18 15.09 -0.93 15.00
C ALA A 18 14.28 -0.21 16.11
N PRO A 19 14.86 0.06 17.31
CA PRO A 19 14.20 0.87 18.35
C PRO A 19 13.76 2.25 17.82
N TRP A 20 14.48 2.75 16.81
CA TRP A 20 14.20 3.96 16.07
C TRP A 20 12.83 3.99 15.37
N ARG A 21 12.26 2.85 14.95
CA ARG A 21 10.93 2.82 14.31
C ARG A 21 9.82 3.13 15.31
N ARG A 22 9.95 2.60 16.54
CA ARG A 22 9.01 2.90 17.64
C ARG A 22 9.13 4.35 18.08
N LEU A 23 10.36 4.89 18.12
CA LEU A 23 10.59 6.31 18.38
C LEU A 23 9.99 7.19 17.29
N ASP A 24 10.18 6.86 16.01
CA ASP A 24 9.61 7.66 14.92
C ASP A 24 8.07 7.58 14.91
N GLN A 25 7.47 6.43 15.19
CA GLN A 25 6.02 6.30 15.34
C GLN A 25 5.47 7.07 16.56
N LEU A 26 6.26 7.22 17.62
CA LEU A 26 5.91 8.07 18.76
C LEU A 26 5.93 9.56 18.37
N LEU A 27 6.93 9.97 17.59
CA LEU A 27 7.06 11.35 17.08
C LEU A 27 6.03 11.68 15.98
N HIS A 28 5.67 10.69 15.17
CA HIS A 28 4.76 10.82 14.03
C HIS A 28 3.62 9.80 14.15
N PRO A 29 2.70 9.99 15.11
CA PRO A 29 1.58 9.07 15.27
C PRO A 29 0.64 9.16 14.06
N TYR A 30 -0.05 8.06 13.80
CA TYR A 30 -1.18 8.03 12.86
C TYR A 30 -2.35 8.81 13.46
N ARG A 31 -2.43 10.11 13.14
CA ARG A 31 -3.43 11.04 13.68
C ARG A 31 -4.76 10.97 12.95
N HIS A 32 -4.71 10.67 11.65
CA HIS A 32 -5.89 10.59 10.81
C HIS A 32 -6.35 9.15 10.72
N VAL A 33 -7.64 8.93 10.92
CA VAL A 33 -8.26 7.61 10.92
C VAL A 33 -9.60 7.69 10.18
N HIS A 34 -9.80 6.78 9.24
CA HIS A 34 -11.05 6.60 8.54
C HIS A 34 -11.47 5.14 8.64
N ASN A 35 -12.66 4.89 9.17
CA ASN A 35 -13.23 3.55 9.23
C ASN A 35 -14.32 3.44 8.15
N THR A 36 -14.25 2.38 7.34
CA THR A 36 -15.17 2.16 6.23
C THR A 36 -15.37 0.66 6.02
N PRO A 37 -16.55 0.20 5.60
CA PRO A 37 -16.71 -1.19 5.19
C PRO A 37 -15.94 -1.44 3.88
N TYR A 38 -15.21 -2.54 3.83
CA TYR A 38 -14.53 -2.99 2.62
C TYR A 38 -14.62 -4.51 2.49
N LEU A 39 -15.03 -4.99 1.31
CA LEU A 39 -15.26 -6.41 1.04
C LEU A 39 -16.09 -7.13 2.13
N GLY A 40 -17.13 -6.43 2.64
CA GLY A 40 -18.06 -6.96 3.64
C GLY A 40 -17.53 -7.01 5.09
N ARG A 41 -16.43 -6.34 5.41
CA ARG A 41 -15.90 -6.22 6.79
C ARG A 41 -15.46 -4.80 7.13
N ASP A 42 -15.29 -4.51 8.41
CA ASP A 42 -14.71 -3.26 8.87
C ASP A 42 -13.25 -3.13 8.43
N PHE A 43 -12.93 -2.00 7.83
CA PHE A 43 -11.60 -1.67 7.36
C PHE A 43 -11.21 -0.27 7.84
N GLN A 44 -10.03 -0.20 8.46
CA GLN A 44 -9.50 1.02 9.05
C GLN A 44 -8.31 1.53 8.24
N VAL A 45 -8.43 2.73 7.68
CA VAL A 45 -7.32 3.43 7.01
C VAL A 45 -6.79 4.49 7.94
N ARG A 46 -5.48 4.50 8.19
CA ARG A 46 -4.83 5.45 9.09
C ARG A 46 -3.61 6.04 8.43
N TRP A 47 -3.38 7.33 8.66
CA TRP A 47 -2.20 7.99 8.13
C TRP A 47 -1.65 9.05 9.07
N THR A 48 -0.36 9.33 8.90
CA THR A 48 0.35 10.32 9.70
C THR A 48 0.03 11.74 9.21
N GLU A 49 0.31 12.73 10.05
CA GLU A 49 0.15 14.15 9.69
C GLU A 49 1.00 14.55 8.46
N ARG A 50 2.20 13.98 8.32
CA ARG A 50 3.07 14.25 7.17
C ARG A 50 2.57 13.60 5.89
N ALA A 51 1.92 12.43 5.99
CA ALA A 51 1.20 11.84 4.86
C ALA A 51 0.03 12.72 4.44
N GLU A 52 -0.74 13.27 5.39
CA GLU A 52 -1.85 14.19 5.06
C GLU A 52 -1.37 15.39 4.25
N ARG A 53 -0.29 16.05 4.68
CA ARG A 53 0.28 17.18 3.92
C ARG A 53 0.71 16.78 2.52
N ALA A 54 1.31 15.59 2.36
CA ALA A 54 1.75 15.10 1.07
C ALA A 54 0.56 14.73 0.15
N LEU A 55 -0.54 14.22 0.71
CA LEU A 55 -1.79 13.97 -0.02
C LEU A 55 -2.42 15.29 -0.49
N GLN A 56 -2.49 16.30 0.39
CA GLN A 56 -3.07 17.61 0.08
C GLN A 56 -2.23 18.42 -0.92
N ALA A 57 -0.91 18.23 -0.95
CA ALA A 57 -0.05 18.87 -1.94
C ALA A 57 -0.20 18.28 -3.36
N GLY A 58 -0.81 17.10 -3.49
CA GLY A 58 -1.06 16.46 -4.78
C GLY A 58 -2.23 17.09 -5.52
N ALA A 59 -2.08 17.31 -6.83
CA ALA A 59 -3.15 17.84 -7.69
C ALA A 59 -4.23 16.78 -8.02
N SER A 60 -3.93 15.50 -7.82
CA SER A 60 -4.86 14.39 -8.06
C SER A 60 -4.90 13.45 -6.86
N PRO A 61 -6.02 12.72 -6.65
CA PRO A 61 -6.10 11.76 -5.56
C PRO A 61 -4.99 10.72 -5.67
N MET A 62 -4.48 10.26 -4.53
CA MET A 62 -3.57 9.13 -4.47
C MET A 62 -4.35 7.83 -4.46
N LEU A 63 -4.02 6.90 -5.35
CA LEU A 63 -4.48 5.53 -5.28
C LEU A 63 -3.46 4.69 -4.52
N VAL A 64 -3.88 4.13 -3.39
CA VAL A 64 -3.09 3.20 -2.58
C VAL A 64 -3.56 1.78 -2.86
N GLU A 65 -2.70 1.00 -3.49
CA GLU A 65 -2.99 -0.36 -3.88
C GLU A 65 -2.32 -1.36 -2.91
N MET A 66 -3.15 -2.06 -2.14
CA MET A 66 -2.73 -3.19 -1.33
C MET A 66 -2.65 -4.43 -2.22
N GLN A 67 -1.51 -5.10 -2.25
CA GLN A 67 -1.35 -6.32 -3.01
C GLN A 67 -1.04 -7.54 -2.14
N LEU A 68 -1.82 -8.61 -2.36
CA LEU A 68 -1.41 -9.97 -2.07
C LEU A 68 -0.65 -10.50 -3.29
N TYR A 69 0.67 -10.57 -3.16
CA TYR A 69 1.58 -10.97 -4.22
C TYR A 69 1.91 -12.46 -4.08
N PHE A 70 1.37 -13.25 -5.01
CA PHE A 70 1.62 -14.69 -5.09
C PHE A 70 2.82 -14.93 -6.01
N SER A 71 3.97 -15.14 -5.38
CA SER A 71 5.20 -15.64 -6.02
C SER A 71 5.50 -17.06 -5.51
N CYS A 72 6.76 -17.52 -5.58
CA CYS A 72 7.20 -18.71 -4.84
C CYS A 72 6.80 -18.69 -3.35
N MET A 73 6.53 -17.50 -2.78
CA MET A 73 5.86 -17.31 -1.49
C MET A 73 4.80 -16.19 -1.59
N VAL A 74 3.77 -16.23 -0.75
CA VAL A 74 2.77 -15.15 -0.62
C VAL A 74 3.38 -13.98 0.14
N LYS A 75 3.27 -12.77 -0.40
CA LYS A 75 3.77 -11.54 0.22
C LYS A 75 2.72 -10.44 0.20
N LYS A 76 2.82 -9.53 1.16
CA LYS A 76 2.02 -8.30 1.21
C LYS A 76 2.89 -7.13 0.76
N ARG A 77 2.35 -6.25 -0.08
CA ARG A 77 2.97 -4.95 -0.37
C ARG A 77 1.92 -3.87 -0.58
N VAL A 78 2.33 -2.61 -0.40
CA VAL A 78 1.51 -1.44 -0.71
C VAL A 78 2.21 -0.63 -1.80
N LEU A 79 1.47 -0.30 -2.84
CA LEU A 79 1.90 0.54 -3.95
C LEU A 79 1.13 1.86 -3.92
N PHE A 80 1.79 2.92 -4.37
CA PHE A 80 1.25 4.28 -4.37
C PHE A 80 1.27 4.81 -5.80
N HIS A 81 0.10 5.13 -6.34
CA HIS A 81 -0.10 5.63 -7.69
C HIS A 81 -0.75 7.01 -7.64
N GLN A 82 -0.30 7.94 -8.49
CA GLN A 82 -1.04 9.18 -8.69
C GLN A 82 -2.22 8.87 -9.62
N ALA A 83 -3.47 9.17 -9.21
CA ALA A 83 -4.68 8.67 -9.88
C ALA A 83 -4.82 9.09 -11.35
N ALA A 84 -4.05 10.05 -11.84
CA ALA A 84 -3.95 10.36 -13.27
C ALA A 84 -3.42 9.19 -14.11
N GLU A 85 -2.69 8.23 -13.49
CA GLU A 85 -2.00 7.15 -14.22
C GLU A 85 -2.80 5.84 -14.26
N GLN A 86 -3.77 5.61 -13.36
CA GLN A 86 -4.51 4.34 -13.25
C GLN A 86 -5.94 4.54 -12.74
N SER A 87 -6.93 4.26 -13.58
CA SER A 87 -8.34 4.13 -13.16
C SER A 87 -8.55 2.78 -12.48
N ALA A 88 -8.88 2.80 -11.20
CA ALA A 88 -9.32 1.62 -10.45
C ALA A 88 -10.81 1.77 -10.14
N ASP A 89 -11.66 1.24 -11.03
CA ASP A 89 -13.12 1.28 -10.88
C ASP A 89 -13.60 0.52 -9.62
N ASP A 90 -12.76 -0.37 -9.09
CA ASP A 90 -12.95 -1.15 -7.88
C ASP A 90 -12.36 -0.50 -6.60
N ALA A 91 -11.78 0.71 -6.71
CA ALA A 91 -11.24 1.41 -5.57
C ALA A 91 -12.34 2.10 -4.73
N ILE A 92 -12.21 2.02 -3.41
CA ILE A 92 -13.03 2.81 -2.48
C ILE A 92 -12.40 4.18 -2.26
N THR A 93 -13.24 5.20 -2.15
CA THR A 93 -12.80 6.55 -1.81
C THR A 93 -12.77 6.71 -0.29
N ILE A 94 -11.62 7.08 0.26
CA ILE A 94 -11.43 7.33 1.70
C ILE A 94 -11.72 8.80 2.00
N ASN A 95 -11.18 9.69 1.17
CA ASN A 95 -11.43 11.12 1.19
C ASN A 95 -11.15 11.69 -0.23
N PRO A 96 -11.32 13.00 -0.46
CA PRO A 96 -11.08 13.59 -1.79
C PRO A 96 -9.65 13.41 -2.35
N SER A 97 -8.64 13.20 -1.49
CA SER A 97 -7.23 13.04 -1.89
C SER A 97 -6.72 11.59 -1.82
N LEU A 98 -7.53 10.63 -1.38
CA LEU A 98 -7.09 9.25 -1.12
C LEU A 98 -8.14 8.20 -1.54
N LYS A 99 -7.71 7.26 -2.38
CA LYS A 99 -8.44 6.06 -2.78
C LYS A 99 -7.66 4.81 -2.42
N VAL A 100 -8.35 3.70 -2.16
CA VAL A 100 -7.74 2.43 -1.75
C VAL A 100 -8.33 1.27 -2.54
N VAL A 101 -7.48 0.32 -2.95
CA VAL A 101 -7.90 -0.92 -3.60
C VAL A 101 -7.04 -2.11 -3.12
N LEU A 102 -7.64 -3.30 -3.03
CA LEU A 102 -6.94 -4.56 -2.80
C LEU A 102 -6.88 -5.36 -4.11
N ARG A 103 -5.67 -5.74 -4.51
CA ARG A 103 -5.45 -6.66 -5.63
C ARG A 103 -4.75 -7.92 -5.16
N SER A 104 -5.13 -9.04 -5.76
CA SER A 104 -4.36 -10.27 -5.67
C SER A 104 -3.66 -10.46 -7.00
N VAL A 105 -2.34 -10.54 -7.00
CA VAL A 105 -1.53 -10.53 -8.22
C VAL A 105 -0.54 -11.69 -8.24
N GLU A 106 -0.29 -12.23 -9.43
CA GLU A 106 0.71 -13.27 -9.67
C GLU A 106 2.02 -12.68 -10.19
N ALA A 107 3.15 -13.20 -9.72
CA ALA A 107 4.45 -12.88 -10.31
C ALA A 107 4.55 -13.38 -11.76
N GLN A 108 5.26 -12.63 -12.62
CA GLN A 108 5.53 -13.10 -13.99
C GLN A 108 6.59 -14.21 -14.03
N TRP A 109 7.60 -14.10 -13.18
CA TRP A 109 8.72 -15.03 -13.03
C TRP A 109 9.11 -15.13 -11.55
N CYS A 110 9.66 -16.26 -11.14
CA CYS A 110 10.29 -16.39 -9.82
C CYS A 110 11.81 -16.29 -9.97
N ASP A 111 12.33 -15.07 -10.19
CA ASP A 111 13.76 -14.76 -10.08
C ASP A 111 14.03 -14.05 -8.73
N PRO A 112 14.83 -14.62 -7.82
CA PRO A 112 15.20 -14.00 -6.55
C PRO A 112 15.86 -12.62 -6.65
N GLN A 113 16.62 -12.33 -7.72
CA GLN A 113 17.30 -11.04 -7.87
C GLN A 113 16.41 -9.94 -8.45
N GLU A 114 15.53 -10.27 -9.39
CA GLU A 114 14.49 -9.37 -9.89
C GLU A 114 13.41 -9.14 -8.81
N PHE A 115 13.10 -10.19 -8.05
CA PHE A 115 12.28 -10.13 -6.84
C PHE A 115 12.83 -9.11 -5.84
N ALA A 116 14.14 -9.06 -5.59
CA ALA A 116 14.70 -8.09 -4.66
C ALA A 116 14.57 -6.62 -5.14
N ARG A 117 14.28 -6.40 -6.43
CA ARG A 117 14.30 -5.06 -7.02
C ARG A 117 12.92 -4.55 -7.43
N ASN A 118 12.09 -5.36 -8.11
CA ASN A 118 11.02 -4.79 -8.96
C ASN A 118 9.67 -5.55 -8.97
N TYR A 119 9.55 -6.75 -8.41
CA TYR A 119 8.28 -7.49 -8.21
C TYR A 119 7.19 -7.24 -9.29
N PRO A 120 7.43 -7.53 -10.57
CA PRO A 120 6.45 -7.28 -11.62
C PRO A 120 5.21 -8.17 -11.44
N ALA A 121 4.02 -7.59 -11.58
CA ALA A 121 2.75 -8.31 -11.56
C ALA A 121 2.36 -8.72 -12.99
N ARG A 122 1.99 -9.99 -13.19
CA ARG A 122 1.57 -10.52 -14.50
C ARG A 122 0.07 -10.40 -14.75
N ARG A 123 -0.73 -10.77 -13.74
CA ARG A 123 -2.20 -10.74 -13.81
C ARG A 123 -2.81 -10.66 -12.42
N THR A 124 -4.05 -10.21 -12.35
CA THR A 124 -4.88 -10.25 -11.14
C THR A 124 -5.62 -11.58 -11.04
N PHE A 125 -5.82 -12.07 -9.82
CA PHE A 125 -6.64 -13.25 -9.54
C PHE A 125 -8.06 -12.86 -9.17
N ASP A 126 -9.05 -13.47 -9.83
CA ASP A 126 -10.47 -13.38 -9.47
C ASP A 126 -10.97 -14.73 -8.94
N ASN A 127 -10.46 -15.16 -7.78
CA ASN A 127 -10.92 -16.38 -7.10
C ASN A 127 -11.81 -16.00 -5.89
N PRO A 128 -13.06 -16.52 -5.78
CA PRO A 128 -13.95 -16.26 -4.64
C PRO A 128 -13.35 -16.60 -3.27
N ALA A 129 -12.43 -17.56 -3.16
CA ALA A 129 -11.75 -17.89 -1.91
C ALA A 129 -10.78 -16.78 -1.48
N ILE A 130 -10.14 -16.10 -2.43
CA ILE A 130 -9.26 -14.95 -2.19
C ILE A 130 -10.07 -13.73 -1.76
N LYS A 131 -11.32 -13.59 -2.23
CA LYS A 131 -12.26 -12.55 -1.77
C LYS A 131 -12.59 -12.64 -0.27
N LYS A 132 -12.28 -13.76 0.40
CA LYS A 132 -12.41 -13.91 1.86
C LYS A 132 -11.22 -13.33 2.63
N VAL A 133 -10.12 -13.01 1.95
CA VAL A 133 -8.94 -12.36 2.54
C VAL A 133 -9.15 -10.84 2.47
N THR A 134 -9.83 -10.32 3.50
CA THR A 134 -10.20 -8.90 3.59
C THR A 134 -9.23 -8.15 4.50
N PRO A 135 -8.63 -7.04 4.08
CA PRO A 135 -7.78 -6.25 4.95
C PRO A 135 -8.61 -5.60 6.06
N ARG A 136 -8.05 -5.56 7.27
CA ARG A 136 -8.65 -4.91 8.45
C ARG A 136 -8.07 -3.54 8.72
N ARG A 137 -6.80 -3.32 8.36
CA ARG A 137 -6.11 -2.05 8.57
C ARG A 137 -5.12 -1.75 7.46
N LEU A 138 -5.05 -0.50 7.04
CA LEU A 138 -4.02 0.07 6.18
C LEU A 138 -3.42 1.29 6.89
N ASP A 139 -2.10 1.25 7.12
CA ASP A 139 -1.32 2.33 7.72
C ASP A 139 -0.46 2.97 6.61
N ILE A 140 -0.60 4.29 6.42
CA ILE A 140 0.09 5.07 5.38
C ILE A 140 0.96 6.16 5.99
N ASP A 141 2.15 6.34 5.44
CA ASP A 141 3.10 7.34 5.89
C ASP A 141 3.90 7.95 4.72
N TYR A 142 4.50 9.11 4.96
CA TYR A 142 5.34 9.80 3.98
C TYR A 142 6.63 10.30 4.65
N ARG A 143 7.78 9.69 4.33
CA ARG A 143 9.09 10.03 4.91
C ARG A 143 10.12 10.29 3.82
N GLN A 144 10.94 11.33 3.97
CA GLN A 144 12.09 11.58 3.08
C GLN A 144 11.72 11.58 1.59
N GLY A 145 10.55 12.12 1.24
CA GLY A 145 10.08 12.16 -0.15
C GLY A 145 9.45 10.85 -0.65
N GLN A 146 9.27 9.85 0.22
CA GLN A 146 8.89 8.49 -0.12
C GLN A 146 7.62 8.06 0.63
N TRP A 147 6.68 7.46 -0.10
CA TRP A 147 5.48 6.85 0.49
C TRP A 147 5.82 5.50 1.11
N GLN A 148 5.23 5.23 2.27
CA GLN A 148 5.36 3.97 2.99
C GLN A 148 3.99 3.46 3.37
N GLY A 149 3.75 2.16 3.20
CA GLY A 149 2.47 1.56 3.51
C GLY A 149 2.58 0.13 4.00
N GLU A 150 1.73 -0.21 4.97
CA GLU A 150 1.56 -1.58 5.45
C GLU A 150 0.08 -1.86 5.67
N PHE A 151 -0.35 -3.10 5.40
CA PHE A 151 -1.72 -3.52 5.70
C PHE A 151 -1.77 -4.85 6.46
N GLN A 152 -2.85 -5.02 7.22
CA GLN A 152 -3.18 -6.19 8.04
C GLN A 152 -4.45 -6.86 7.51
N LEU A 153 -4.53 -8.19 7.59
CA LEU A 153 -5.66 -9.04 7.17
C LEU A 153 -6.53 -9.45 8.37
#